data_AF-A0A6A0GUZ2-F1
#
_entry.id   AF-A0A6A0GUZ2-F1
#
_cell.length_a   1.000
_cell.length_b   1.000
_cell.length_c   1.000
_cell.angle_alpha   90.00
_cell.angle_beta   90.00
_cell.angle_gamma   90.00
#
_symmetry.space_group_name_H-M   'P 1'
#
loop_
_entity.id
_entity.type
_entity.pdbx_description
1 polymer ?
#
loop_
_entity_poly.entity_id
_entity_poly.type
_entity_poly.pdbx_seq_one_letter_code
_entity_poly.pdbx_strand_id
1 'polypeptide(L)'
;MSHSSVERAGLLSSVQLRLLPTDDTFALRGAALASAMKHDAELGLIPFCVVVTLGTTATCAFDNLHEIGEVCRGYSGVWIHVDAAYAGAAFVCEEFRGPMKGVHMADSFNFNPHKWLLVNFDCSTMWCAELC
;
A
#
# COMPACT_ATOMS: atom_id res chain seq x y z
N MET A 1 -7.85 5.81 2.53
CA MET A 1 -8.77 5.55 1.38
C MET A 1 -7.92 5.09 0.20
N SER A 2 -8.07 3.84 -0.22
CA SER A 2 -7.34 3.29 -1.38
C SER A 2 -8.12 3.51 -2.68
N HIS A 3 -7.45 3.43 -3.81
CA HIS A 3 -8.10 3.55 -5.12
C HIS A 3 -9.01 2.34 -5.41
N SER A 4 -10.06 2.54 -6.21
CA SER A 4 -11.04 1.48 -6.56
C SER A 4 -10.43 0.27 -7.28
N SER A 5 -9.21 0.38 -7.79
CA SER A 5 -8.44 -0.76 -8.32
C SER A 5 -8.21 -1.84 -7.27
N VAL A 6 -8.08 -1.50 -5.99
CA VAL A 6 -7.86 -2.47 -4.91
C VAL A 6 -9.12 -3.32 -4.70
N GLU A 7 -10.30 -2.70 -4.65
CA GLU A 7 -11.58 -3.42 -4.59
C GLU A 7 -11.79 -4.31 -5.81
N ARG A 8 -11.47 -3.81 -7.01
CA ARG A 8 -11.53 -4.61 -8.24
C ARG A 8 -10.57 -5.79 -8.21
N ALA A 9 -9.36 -5.62 -7.69
CA ALA A 9 -8.39 -6.71 -7.56
C ALA A 9 -8.89 -7.79 -6.59
N GLY A 10 -9.49 -7.38 -5.46
CA GLY A 10 -10.13 -8.30 -4.52
C GLY A 10 -11.25 -9.12 -5.17
N LEU A 11 -12.12 -8.45 -5.94
CA LEU A 11 -13.21 -9.09 -6.67
C LEU A 11 -12.70 -10.09 -7.73
N LEU A 12 -11.73 -9.69 -8.55
CA LEU A 12 -11.19 -10.54 -9.62
C LEU A 12 -10.44 -11.76 -9.10
N SER A 13 -9.78 -11.64 -7.95
CA SER A 13 -9.04 -12.74 -7.32
C SER A 13 -9.91 -13.60 -6.39
N SER A 14 -11.20 -13.27 -6.23
CA SER A 14 -12.12 -13.96 -5.31
C SER A 14 -11.63 -14.01 -3.86
N VAL A 15 -10.90 -12.99 -3.41
CA VAL A 15 -10.41 -12.87 -2.04
C VAL A 15 -11.25 -11.88 -1.24
N GLN A 16 -11.34 -12.12 0.07
CA GLN A 16 -12.01 -11.17 0.97
C GLN A 16 -11.17 -9.91 1.11
N LEU A 17 -11.82 -8.76 0.99
CA LEU A 17 -11.20 -7.45 1.14
C LEU A 17 -11.87 -6.71 2.30
N ARG A 18 -11.05 -6.16 3.19
CA ARG A 18 -11.49 -5.34 4.32
C ARG A 18 -10.89 -3.94 4.16
N LEU A 19 -11.76 -2.94 4.05
CA LEU A 19 -11.34 -1.54 4.16
C LEU A 19 -11.12 -1.19 5.63
N LEU A 20 -10.00 -0.53 5.92
CA LEU A 20 -9.63 -0.12 7.28
C LEU A 20 -9.84 1.38 7.49
N PRO A 21 -10.18 1.80 8.71
CA PRO A 21 -10.28 3.22 9.04
C PRO A 21 -8.91 3.88 8.98
N THR A 22 -8.91 5.17 8.67
CA THR A 22 -7.72 6.03 8.65
C THR A 22 -7.74 6.99 9.85
N ASP A 23 -6.59 7.57 10.15
CA ASP A 23 -6.50 8.67 11.13
C ASP A 23 -7.03 10.01 10.57
N ASP A 24 -6.89 11.08 11.37
CA ASP A 24 -7.34 12.44 11.02
C ASP A 24 -6.57 13.04 9.83
N THR A 25 -5.43 12.45 9.44
CA THR A 25 -4.66 12.82 8.25
C THR A 25 -5.04 11.97 7.03
N PHE A 26 -6.07 11.13 7.16
CA PHE A 26 -6.52 10.16 6.16
C PHE A 26 -5.49 9.07 5.84
N ALA A 27 -4.55 8.81 6.76
CA ALA A 27 -3.52 7.78 6.64
C ALA A 27 -3.93 6.49 7.37
N LEU A 28 -3.68 5.34 6.76
CA LEU A 28 -3.72 4.05 7.44
C LEU A 28 -2.54 3.94 8.42
N ARG A 29 -2.83 3.50 9.64
CA ARG A 29 -1.88 3.36 10.75
C ARG A 29 -1.69 1.91 11.16
N GLY A 30 -0.53 1.59 11.69
CA GLY A 30 -0.21 0.22 12.13
C GLY A 30 -1.19 -0.29 13.19
N ALA A 31 -1.65 0.55 14.11
CA ALA A 31 -2.61 0.13 15.15
C ALA A 31 -3.95 -0.37 14.57
N ALA A 32 -4.48 0.32 13.55
CA ALA A 32 -5.72 -0.09 12.88
C ALA A 32 -5.54 -1.43 12.15
N LEU A 33 -4.39 -1.59 11.46
CA LEU A 33 -4.03 -2.84 10.78
C LEU A 33 -3.86 -4.00 11.76
N ALA A 34 -3.10 -3.80 12.85
CA ALA A 34 -2.83 -4.82 13.85
C ALA A 34 -4.14 -5.32 14.50
N SER A 35 -5.05 -4.39 14.83
CA SER A 35 -6.36 -4.75 15.38
C SER A 35 -7.18 -5.59 14.40
N ALA A 36 -7.18 -5.23 13.11
CA ALA A 36 -7.94 -5.95 12.10
C ALA A 36 -7.36 -7.35 11.83
N MET A 37 -6.04 -7.46 11.65
CA MET A 37 -5.38 -8.74 11.39
C MET A 37 -5.51 -9.71 12.57
N LYS A 38 -5.43 -9.21 13.81
CA LYS A 38 -5.67 -10.02 15.01
C LYS A 38 -7.10 -10.56 15.03
N HIS A 39 -8.08 -9.70 14.78
CA HIS A 39 -9.48 -10.09 14.76
C HIS A 39 -9.78 -11.12 13.64
N ASP A 40 -9.23 -10.91 12.45
CA ASP A 40 -9.39 -11.85 11.34
C ASP A 40 -8.74 -13.21 11.64
N ALA A 41 -7.56 -13.23 12.28
CA ALA A 41 -6.91 -14.46 12.73
C ALA A 41 -7.74 -15.19 13.80
N GLU A 42 -8.38 -14.47 14.73
CA GLU A 42 -9.29 -15.06 15.74
C GLU A 42 -10.54 -15.70 15.09
N LEU A 43 -10.94 -15.23 13.91
CA LEU A 43 -12.01 -15.83 13.10
C LEU A 43 -11.53 -16.98 12.20
N GLY A 44 -10.25 -17.35 12.27
CA GLY A 44 -9.64 -18.39 11.43
C GLY A 44 -9.36 -17.96 10.00
N LEU A 45 -9.43 -16.65 9.70
CA LEU A 45 -9.01 -16.10 8.41
C LEU A 45 -7.48 -15.93 8.39
N ILE A 46 -6.92 -15.85 7.18
CA ILE A 46 -5.49 -15.70 6.95
C ILE A 46 -5.25 -14.35 6.28
N PRO A 47 -4.81 -13.32 7.02
CA PRO A 47 -4.29 -12.10 6.40
C PRO A 47 -3.08 -12.47 5.54
N PHE A 48 -3.08 -12.04 4.27
CA PHE A 48 -2.03 -12.42 3.32
C PHE A 48 -1.54 -11.25 2.46
N CYS A 49 -2.25 -10.13 2.42
CA CYS A 49 -1.86 -8.98 1.61
C CYS A 49 -2.35 -7.67 2.24
N VAL A 50 -1.51 -6.64 2.17
CA VAL A 50 -1.84 -5.26 2.54
C VAL A 50 -1.42 -4.34 1.41
N VAL A 51 -2.34 -3.46 0.98
CA VAL A 51 -2.03 -2.38 0.03
C VAL A 51 -1.83 -1.08 0.78
N VAL A 52 -0.60 -0.58 0.75
CA VAL A 52 -0.20 0.72 1.32
C VAL A 52 -0.28 1.78 0.24
N THR A 53 -1.05 2.82 0.45
CA THR A 53 -1.21 3.91 -0.53
C THR A 53 -0.36 5.11 -0.14
N LEU A 54 0.58 5.48 -1.02
CA LEU A 54 1.38 6.69 -0.91
C LEU A 54 0.89 7.73 -1.92
N GLY A 55 0.03 8.64 -1.47
CA GLY A 55 -0.66 9.61 -2.32
C GLY A 55 -2.05 9.12 -2.74
N THR A 56 -2.97 9.08 -1.78
CA THR A 56 -4.37 8.69 -2.02
C THR A 56 -5.06 9.61 -3.04
N THR A 57 -6.00 9.06 -3.82
CA THR A 57 -6.65 9.81 -4.92
C THR A 57 -7.38 11.06 -4.47
N ALA A 58 -8.03 11.03 -3.31
CA ALA A 58 -8.94 12.10 -2.87
C ALA A 58 -8.19 13.32 -2.30
N THR A 59 -7.18 13.08 -1.46
CA THR A 59 -6.53 14.13 -0.67
C THR A 59 -5.00 14.08 -0.73
N CYS A 60 -4.42 13.16 -1.50
CA CYS A 60 -2.98 12.89 -1.54
C CYS A 60 -2.40 12.58 -0.15
N ALA A 61 -3.15 11.81 0.66
CA ALA A 61 -2.68 11.33 1.96
C ALA A 61 -1.68 10.18 1.80
N PHE A 62 -0.89 9.92 2.85
CA PHE A 62 0.16 8.90 2.85
C PHE A 62 -0.05 7.95 4.02
N ASP A 63 -0.29 6.68 3.71
CA ASP A 63 -0.31 5.63 4.74
C ASP A 63 1.08 5.50 5.39
N ASN A 64 1.13 5.14 6.68
CA ASN A 64 2.39 4.99 7.39
C ASN A 64 3.01 3.61 7.09
N LEU A 65 3.77 3.54 6.00
CA LEU A 65 4.43 2.33 5.53
C LEU A 65 5.34 1.68 6.58
N HIS A 66 6.05 2.48 7.38
CA HIS A 66 6.92 1.93 8.42
C HIS A 66 6.13 1.19 9.49
N GLU A 67 5.08 1.80 10.04
CA GLU A 67 4.22 1.15 11.04
C GLU A 67 3.54 -0.09 10.49
N ILE A 68 3.04 -0.03 9.25
CA ILE A 68 2.38 -1.14 8.58
C ILE A 68 3.36 -2.30 8.39
N GLY A 69 4.58 -2.03 7.92
CA GLY A 69 5.59 -3.05 7.74
C GLY A 69 6.00 -3.75 9.05
N GLU A 70 6.14 -3.00 10.15
CA GLU A 70 6.42 -3.61 11.46
C GLU A 70 5.27 -4.51 11.95
N VAL A 71 4.01 -4.17 11.65
CA VAL A 71 2.87 -5.04 11.98
C VAL A 71 2.90 -6.32 11.15
N CYS A 72 3.12 -6.20 9.83
CA CYS A 72 3.13 -7.35 8.92
C CYS A 72 4.24 -8.36 9.26
N ARG A 73 5.40 -7.93 9.80
CA ARG A 73 6.46 -8.83 10.27
C ARG A 73 6.01 -9.81 11.35
N GLY A 74 4.96 -9.48 12.10
CA GLY A 74 4.37 -10.37 13.12
C GLY A 74 3.57 -11.53 12.52
N TYR A 75 3.34 -11.55 11.21
CA TYR A 75 2.53 -12.53 10.51
C TYR A 75 3.34 -13.20 9.39
N SER A 76 3.25 -14.52 9.29
CA SER A 76 3.94 -15.25 8.24
C SER A 76 3.25 -15.06 6.89
N GLY A 77 3.98 -14.57 5.89
CA GLY A 77 3.54 -14.56 4.48
C GLY A 77 2.58 -13.42 4.11
N VAL A 78 2.60 -12.31 4.83
CA VAL A 78 1.82 -11.12 4.45
C VAL A 78 2.59 -10.30 3.43
N TRP A 79 2.04 -10.21 2.22
CA TRP A 79 2.58 -9.39 1.14
C TRP A 79 2.26 -7.91 1.36
N ILE A 80 3.26 -7.04 1.28
CA ILE A 80 3.11 -5.58 1.32
C ILE A 80 3.26 -5.02 -0.10
N HIS A 81 2.16 -4.57 -0.68
CA HIS A 81 2.15 -3.86 -1.95
C HIS A 81 2.04 -2.35 -1.70
N VAL A 82 2.93 -1.56 -2.30
CA VAL A 82 2.86 -0.09 -2.27
C VAL A 82 2.27 0.44 -3.58
N ASP A 83 1.11 1.08 -3.49
CA ASP A 83 0.51 1.90 -4.54
C ASP A 83 0.94 3.36 -4.35
N ALA A 84 1.89 3.81 -5.16
CA ALA A 84 2.33 5.20 -5.23
C ALA A 84 1.95 5.84 -6.57
N ALA A 85 0.83 5.43 -7.18
CA ALA A 85 0.46 5.76 -8.55
C ALA A 85 0.75 7.22 -8.96
N TYR A 86 0.34 8.20 -8.14
CA TYR A 86 0.58 9.63 -8.40
C TYR A 86 1.85 10.15 -7.72
N ALA A 87 1.97 9.99 -6.39
CA ALA A 87 3.04 10.62 -5.62
C ALA A 87 4.42 9.98 -5.84
N GLY A 88 4.49 8.77 -6.41
CA GLY A 88 5.74 8.07 -6.69
C GLY A 88 6.70 8.86 -7.58
N ALA A 89 6.19 9.71 -8.47
CA ALA A 89 7.02 10.60 -9.29
C ALA A 89 7.79 11.64 -8.44
N ALA A 90 7.21 12.12 -7.34
CA ALA A 90 7.83 13.12 -6.48
C ALA A 90 9.07 12.56 -5.75
N PHE A 91 9.15 11.24 -5.57
CA PHE A 91 10.25 10.58 -4.86
C PHE A 91 11.59 10.59 -5.61
N VAL A 92 11.60 11.05 -6.87
CA VAL A 92 12.83 11.42 -7.57
C VAL A 92 13.57 12.52 -6.79
N CYS A 93 12.84 13.49 -6.23
CA CYS A 93 13.40 14.53 -5.38
C CYS A 93 13.55 14.04 -3.93
N GLU A 94 14.72 14.27 -3.33
CA GLU A 94 15.06 13.70 -2.02
C GLU A 94 14.18 14.25 -0.89
N GLU A 95 13.79 15.51 -0.99
CA GLU A 95 12.95 16.22 -0.02
C GLU A 95 11.55 15.62 0.12
N PHE A 96 11.07 14.87 -0.87
CA PHE A 96 9.76 14.21 -0.83
C PHE A 96 9.83 12.73 -0.46
N ARG A 97 11.01 12.17 -0.14
CA ARG A 97 11.15 10.74 0.20
C ARG A 97 10.69 10.37 1.61
N GLY A 98 10.30 11.34 2.45
CA GLY A 98 9.82 11.10 3.82
C GLY A 98 8.74 10.01 3.93
N PRO A 99 7.67 10.04 3.11
CA PRO A 99 6.64 9.00 3.08
C PRO A 99 7.14 7.61 2.66
N MET A 100 8.31 7.48 2.03
CA MET A 100 8.91 6.19 1.69
C MET A 100 9.58 5.50 2.89
N LYS A 101 9.56 6.09 4.08
CA LYS A 101 10.14 5.45 5.27
C LYS A 101 9.52 4.07 5.47
N GLY A 102 10.35 3.03 5.38
CA GLY A 102 9.93 1.63 5.45
C GLY A 102 9.81 0.90 4.10
N VAL A 103 10.10 1.55 2.98
CA VAL A 103 9.99 0.96 1.63
C VAL A 103 10.77 -0.34 1.42
N HIS A 104 11.87 -0.53 2.16
CA HIS A 104 12.65 -1.77 2.14
C HIS A 104 11.89 -2.99 2.68
N MET A 105 10.73 -2.80 3.30
CA MET A 105 9.83 -3.87 3.75
C MET A 105 8.75 -4.21 2.71
N ALA A 106 8.62 -3.44 1.64
CA ALA A 106 7.62 -3.70 0.61
C ALA A 106 8.07 -4.84 -0.30
N ASP A 107 7.16 -5.77 -0.58
CA ASP A 107 7.38 -6.88 -1.52
C ASP A 107 7.17 -6.42 -2.96
N SER A 108 6.29 -5.43 -3.18
CA SER A 108 6.23 -4.71 -4.45
C SER A 108 5.91 -3.23 -4.30
N PHE A 109 6.39 -2.45 -5.26
CA PHE A 109 6.19 -1.01 -5.36
C PHE A 109 5.75 -0.65 -6.77
N ASN A 110 4.66 0.10 -6.90
CA ASN A 110 4.16 0.61 -8.18
C ASN A 110 4.02 2.13 -8.16
N PHE A 111 4.39 2.77 -9.27
CA PHE A 111 3.91 4.12 -9.58
C PHE A 111 3.74 4.29 -11.09
N ASN A 112 3.09 5.39 -11.50
CA ASN A 112 2.81 5.66 -12.91
C ASN A 112 3.62 6.84 -13.44
N PRO A 113 4.68 6.60 -14.23
CA PRO A 113 5.34 7.64 -15.00
C PRO A 113 4.37 8.41 -15.90
N HIS A 114 3.30 7.74 -16.38
CA HIS A 114 2.26 8.38 -17.18
C HIS A 114 1.39 9.40 -16.44
N LYS A 115 1.50 9.52 -15.11
CA LYS A 115 0.76 10.52 -14.34
C LYS A 115 1.54 11.81 -14.18
N TRP A 116 2.77 11.73 -13.66
CA TRP A 116 3.50 12.93 -13.26
C TRP A 116 5.01 12.86 -13.52
N LEU A 117 5.43 12.03 -14.48
CA LEU A 117 6.84 11.91 -14.91
C LEU A 117 7.04 12.14 -16.42
N LEU A 118 6.07 12.79 -17.08
CA LEU A 118 6.15 13.21 -18.50
C LEU A 118 6.35 12.07 -19.51
N VAL A 119 6.05 10.83 -19.14
CA VAL A 119 5.93 9.71 -20.09
C VAL A 119 4.48 9.68 -20.58
N ASN A 120 4.25 9.54 -21.88
CA ASN A 120 2.89 9.44 -22.37
C ASN A 120 2.20 8.17 -21.86
N PHE A 121 0.88 8.20 -21.75
CA PHE A 121 0.11 6.97 -21.56
C PHE A 121 0.27 6.07 -22.80
N ASP A 122 0.49 4.76 -22.65
CA ASP A 122 0.47 3.92 -21.44
C ASP A 122 1.86 3.63 -20.84
N CYS A 123 2.03 3.87 -19.52
CA CYS A 123 3.26 3.50 -18.81
C CYS A 123 3.08 3.41 -17.28
N SER A 124 3.01 2.19 -16.74
CA SER A 124 3.05 1.93 -15.29
C SER A 124 4.30 1.11 -14.98
N THR A 125 5.01 1.45 -13.91
CA THR A 125 6.25 0.78 -13.53
C THR A 125 6.08 0.11 -12.17
N MET A 126 6.41 -1.17 -12.12
CA MET A 126 6.31 -1.99 -10.92
C MET A 126 7.64 -2.69 -10.67
N TRP A 127 8.06 -2.71 -9.41
CA TRP A 127 9.21 -3.46 -8.91
C TRP A 127 8.73 -4.49 -7.89
N CYS A 128 9.34 -5.67 -7.91
CA CYS A 128 9.16 -6.70 -6.89
C CYS A 128 10.51 -6.99 -6.23
N ALA A 129 10.53 -7.21 -4.92
CA ALA A 129 11.75 -7.53 -4.17
C ALA A 129 12.31 -8.91 -4.57
N GLU A 130 11.43 -9.88 -4.80
CA GLU A 130 11.75 -11.21 -5.34
C GLU A 130 10.79 -11.53 -6.50
N LEU A 131 11.30 -12.19 -7.54
CA LEU A 131 10.47 -12.73 -8.62
C LEU A 131 9.82 -14.01 -8.08
N CYS A 132 8.48 -14.01 -7.96
CA CYS A 132 7.69 -15.21 -7.70
C CYS A 132 7.94 -16.30 -8.76
#